data_AF-A0A933W9V1-F1
#
_entry.id   AF-A0A933W9V1-F1
#
_cell.length_a   1.000
_cell.length_b   1.000
_cell.length_c   1.000
_cell.angle_alpha   90.00
_cell.angle_beta   90.00
_cell.angle_gamma   90.00
#
_symmetry.space_group_name_H-M   'P 1'
#
loop_
_entity.id
_entity.type
_entity.pdbx_description
1 polymer ?
#
loop_
_entity_poly.entity_id
_entity_poly.type
_entity_poly.pdbx_seq_one_letter_code
_entity_poly.pdbx_strand_id
1 'polypeptide(L)' 'MLKTSSMSPEKFKVHSLTGRTTPELMRAAFKAVKKNRGAAGLDKVPVELFEKNLEENLNRLMKGLKARSCA' A
#
# COMPACT_ATOMS: atom_id res chain seq x y z
N MET A 1 5.74 30.04 -2.05
CA MET A 1 6.58 29.33 -1.05
C MET A 1 5.77 28.19 -0.45
N LEU A 2 5.92 26.99 -0.99
CA LEU A 2 5.33 25.79 -0.38
C LEU A 2 6.31 25.28 0.67
N LYS A 3 5.90 25.29 1.95
CA LYS A 3 6.66 24.71 3.06
C LYS A 3 6.69 23.19 2.87
N THR A 4 7.80 22.64 2.39
CA THR A 4 8.08 21.22 2.45
C THR A 4 8.39 20.88 3.90
N SER A 5 7.39 20.44 4.67
CA SER A 5 7.63 19.95 6.03
C SER A 5 8.54 18.73 5.94
N SER A 6 9.77 18.88 6.42
CA SER A 6 10.76 17.83 6.59
C SER A 6 10.18 16.72 7.45
N MET A 7 9.73 15.66 6.80
CA MET A 7 9.32 14.42 7.47
C MET A 7 10.61 13.78 8.00
N SER A 8 10.97 14.10 9.25
CA SER A 8 12.04 13.41 9.97
C SER A 8 11.76 11.92 9.91
N PRO A 9 12.74 11.04 9.62
CA PRO A 9 12.50 9.61 9.61
C PRO A 9 12.18 9.20 11.05
N GLU A 10 10.90 9.03 11.36
CA GLU A 10 10.47 8.26 12.52
C GLU A 10 11.31 6.98 12.52
N LYS A 11 11.94 6.69 13.66
CA LYS A 11 12.85 5.55 13.84
C LYS A 11 12.28 4.33 13.12
N PHE A 12 12.94 3.93 12.02
CA PHE A 12 12.47 2.84 11.18
C PHE A 12 12.30 1.62 12.07
N LYS A 13 11.08 1.10 12.21
CA LYS A 13 10.80 -0.07 13.05
C LYS A 13 11.30 -1.33 12.35
N VAL A 14 12.62 -1.49 12.25
CA VAL A 14 13.30 -2.57 11.49
C VAL A 14 12.94 -3.97 11.99
N HIS A 15 12.54 -4.09 13.26
CA HIS A 15 12.08 -5.35 13.85
C HIS A 15 10.55 -5.57 13.73
N SER A 16 9.77 -4.54 13.35
CA SER A 16 8.34 -4.67 13.13
C SER A 16 8.05 -5.15 11.71
N LEU A 17 7.16 -6.14 11.56
CA LEU A 17 6.70 -6.60 10.24
C LEU A 17 6.10 -5.46 9.41
N THR A 18 5.28 -4.58 10.02
CA THR A 18 4.72 -3.40 9.35
C THR A 18 5.77 -2.32 9.02
N GLY A 19 6.86 -2.28 9.78
CA GLY A 19 7.99 -1.39 9.49
C GLY A 19 8.77 -1.82 8.26
N ARG A 20 8.75 -3.12 7.94
CA ARG A 20 9.38 -3.72 6.75
C ARG A 20 8.52 -3.62 5.49
N THR A 21 7.27 -3.17 5.58
CA THR A 21 6.44 -2.92 4.40
C THR A 21 6.96 -1.69 3.65
N THR A 22 7.56 -1.92 2.48
CA THR A 22 8.10 -0.89 1.57
C THR A 22 7.20 -0.72 0.34
N PRO A 23 7.27 0.43 -0.37
CA PRO A 23 6.51 0.63 -1.60
C PRO A 23 6.84 -0.41 -2.70
N GLU A 24 8.10 -0.82 -2.79
CA GLU A 24 8.55 -1.85 -3.73
C GLU A 24 7.91 -3.22 -3.42
N LEU A 25 7.84 -3.58 -2.14
CA LEU A 25 7.18 -4.81 -1.70
C LEU A 25 5.68 -4.79 -2.02
N MET A 26 5.01 -3.64 -1.83
CA MET A 26 3.59 -3.47 -2.18
C MET A 26 3.35 -3.69 -3.69
N ARG A 27 4.23 -3.17 -4.55
CA ARG A 27 4.14 -3.38 -6.01
C ARG A 27 4.40 -4.83 -6.40
N ALA A 28 5.39 -5.47 -5.78
CA ALA A 28 5.68 -6.89 -6.02
C ALA A 28 4.50 -7.78 -5.60
N ALA A 29 3.90 -7.50 -4.44
CA ALA A 29 2.70 -8.18 -3.97
C ALA A 29 1.52 -8.00 -4.93
N PHE A 30 1.28 -6.79 -5.44
CA PHE A 30 0.24 -6.54 -6.43
C PHE A 30 0.42 -7.37 -7.71
N LYS A 31 1.66 -7.45 -8.23
CA LYS A 31 1.97 -8.28 -9.41
C LYS A 31 1.66 -9.76 -9.17
N ALA A 32 1.95 -10.28 -7.98
CA ALA A 32 1.63 -11.65 -7.62
C ALA A 32 0.11 -11.89 -7.57
N VAL A 33 -0.66 -10.97 -6.97
CA VAL A 33 -2.14 -11.03 -6.95
C VAL A 33 -2.72 -10.99 -8.36
N LYS A 34 -2.25 -10.08 -9.21
CA LYS A 34 -2.69 -9.98 -10.61
C LYS A 34 -2.39 -11.26 -11.41
N LYS A 35 -1.25 -11.92 -11.14
CA LYS A 35 -0.90 -13.20 -11.76
C LYS A 35 -1.87 -14.33 -11.40
N ASN A 36 -2.48 -14.28 -10.21
CA ASN A 36 -3.41 -15.31 -9.75
C ASN A 36 -4.75 -15.30 -10.51
N ARG A 37 -5.10 -14.20 -11.21
CA ARG A 37 -6.32 -14.07 -12.04
C ARG A 37 -7.62 -14.44 -11.29
N GLY A 38 -7.67 -14.14 -9.99
CA GLY A 38 -8.84 -14.42 -9.15
C GLY A 38 -10.05 -13.55 -9.51
N ALA A 39 -11.25 -14.03 -9.18
CA ALA A 39 -12.48 -13.25 -9.29
C ALA A 39 -12.49 -12.08 -8.28
N ALA A 40 -13.30 -11.05 -8.57
CA ALA A 40 -13.48 -9.92 -7.66
C ALA A 40 -14.07 -10.38 -6.31
N GLY A 41 -13.60 -9.76 -5.22
CA GLY A 41 -14.07 -10.06 -3.86
C GLY A 41 -15.42 -9.41 -3.52
N LEU A 42 -15.73 -9.32 -2.23
CA LEU A 42 -16.97 -8.73 -1.71
C LEU A 42 -17.25 -7.31 -2.25
N ASP A 43 -16.20 -6.50 -2.37
CA ASP A 43 -16.28 -5.12 -2.85
C ASP A 43 -16.59 -5.03 -4.35
N LYS A 44 -16.59 -6.17 -5.06
CA LYS A 44 -16.82 -6.30 -6.51
C LYS A 44 -15.88 -5.45 -7.37
N VAL A 45 -14.76 -5.00 -6.80
CA VAL A 45 -13.71 -4.27 -7.53
C VAL A 45 -12.77 -5.30 -8.16
N PRO A 46 -12.67 -5.35 -9.49
CA PRO A 46 -11.74 -6.24 -10.17
C PRO A 46 -10.30 -5.66 -10.08
N VAL A 47 -9.29 -6.52 -10.20
CA VAL A 47 -7.86 -6.15 -10.06
C VAL A 47 -7.46 -5.12 -11.12
N GLU A 48 -8.06 -5.19 -12.30
CA GLU A 48 -7.84 -4.25 -13.41
C GLU A 48 -8.35 -2.84 -13.08
N LEU A 49 -9.45 -2.72 -12.31
CA LEU A 49 -9.96 -1.41 -11.89
C LEU A 49 -9.05 -0.81 -10.82
N PHE A 50 -8.57 -1.63 -9.89
CA PHE A 50 -7.60 -1.22 -8.88
C PHE A 50 -6.29 -0.73 -9.52
N GLU A 51 -5.86 -1.37 -10.62
CA GLU A 51 -4.63 -1.00 -11.35
C GLU A 51 -4.67 0.38 -11.99
N LYS A 52 -5.84 0.87 -12.41
CA LYS A 52 -5.96 2.19 -13.06
C LYS A 52 -5.40 3.33 -12.22
N ASN A 53 -5.48 3.19 -10.89
CA ASN A 53 -4.95 4.17 -9.95
C ASN A 53 -3.95 3.53 -8.96
N LEU A 54 -3.09 2.64 -9.49
CA LEU A 54 -2.25 1.73 -8.73
C LEU A 54 -1.47 2.41 -7.60
N GLU A 55 -0.76 3.50 -7.89
CA GLU A 55 0.10 4.15 -6.90
C GLU A 55 -0.67 4.77 -5.75
N GLU A 56 -1.77 5.46 -6.05
CA GLU A 56 -2.60 6.06 -5.02
C GLU A 56 -3.27 5.00 -4.16
N ASN A 57 -3.77 3.93 -4.79
CA ASN A 57 -4.39 2.81 -4.10
C ASN A 57 -3.40 2.06 -3.19
N LEU A 58 -2.18 1.79 -3.68
CA LEU A 58 -1.11 1.16 -2.87
C LEU A 58 -0.67 2.06 -1.72
N ASN A 59 -0.56 3.37 -1.95
CA ASN A 59 -0.21 4.33 -0.90
C ASN A 59 -1.29 4.42 0.18
N ARG A 60 -2.58 4.47 -0.22
CA ARG A 60 -3.71 4.46 0.72
C ARG A 60 -3.73 3.18 1.55
N LEU A 61 -3.56 2.03 0.91
CA LEU A 61 -3.50 0.74 1.58
C LEU A 61 -2.32 0.66 2.56
N MET A 62 -1.12 1.07 2.12
CA MET A 62 0.08 1.07 2.95
C MET A 62 -0.05 1.99 4.17
N LYS A 63 -0.66 3.16 4.01
CA LYS A 63 -0.97 4.07 5.12
C LYS A 63 -1.93 3.42 6.12
N GLY A 64 -3.02 2.79 5.65
CA GLY A 64 -3.96 2.08 6.50
C GLY A 64 -3.30 0.95 7.31
N LEU A 65 -2.47 0.13 6.65
CA LEU A 65 -1.73 -0.95 7.32
C LEU A 65 -0.76 -0.44 8.40
N LYS A 66 -0.13 0.72 8.18
CA LYS A 66 0.82 1.31 9.13
C LYS A 66 0.15 2.08 10.27
N ALA A 67 -1.02 2.66 10.02
CA ALA A 67 -1.79 3.41 11.02
C ALA A 67 -2.37 2.52 12.14
N ARG A 68 -2.42 1.18 11.94
CA ARG A 68 -3.03 0.20 12.87
C ARG A 68 -4.47 0.52 13.27
N SER A 69 -5.15 1.41 12.55
CA SER A 69 -6.51 1.84 12.85
C SER A 69 -7.43 1.50 11.69
N CYS A 70 -8.44 0.69 11.99
CA CYS A 70 -9.69 0.65 11.27
C CYS A 70 -10.29 2.07 11.20
N ALA A 71 -10.59 2.53 9.98
CA ALA A 71 -11.62 3.51 9.67
C ALA A 71 -11.95 3.39 8.18
#